data_AF-A0A955QKC6-F1
#
_entry.id   AF-A0A955QKC6-F1
#
_cell.length_a   1.000
_cell.length_b   1.000
_cell.length_c   1.000
_cell.angle_alpha   90.00
_cell.angle_beta   90.00
_cell.angle_gamma   90.00
#
_symmetry.space_group_name_H-M   'P 1'
#
loop_
_entity.id
_entity.type
_entity.pdbx_description
1 polymer ?
#
loop_
_entity_poly.entity_id
_entity_poly.type
_entity_poly.pdbx_seq_one_letter_code
_entity_poly.pdbx_strand_id
1 'polypeptide(L)' 'QDEASSVVWGMPGAVVHAGLADKILPLSQVAGEIVRKVQAGRSPVFHPQPVTV' A
#
# COMPACT_ATOMS: atom_id res chain seq x y z
N GLN A 1 9.34 3.41 1.13
CA GLN A 1 9.83 4.78 0.90
C GLN A 1 11.23 4.67 0.29
N ASP A 2 11.56 5.51 -0.68
CA ASP A 2 12.88 5.56 -1.29
C ASP A 2 13.93 6.26 -0.40
N GLU A 3 15.19 6.10 -0.77
CA GLU A 3 16.31 6.72 -0.06
C GLU A 3 16.31 8.24 -0.22
N ALA A 4 16.04 8.73 -1.42
CA ALA A 4 16.10 10.16 -1.76
C ALA A 4 15.15 11.04 -0.92
N SER A 5 13.98 10.51 -0.53
CA SER A 5 13.03 11.21 0.33
C SER A 5 13.19 10.89 1.82
N SER A 6 14.18 10.07 2.20
CA SER A 6 14.43 9.67 3.57
C SER A 6 15.48 10.55 4.23
N VAL A 7 15.22 11.01 5.46
CA VAL A 7 16.26 11.66 6.28
C VAL A 7 17.27 10.62 6.80
N VAL A 8 16.76 9.45 7.21
CA VAL A 8 17.56 8.28 7.55
C VAL A 8 16.91 7.06 6.91
N TRP A 9 17.60 6.42 5.98
CA TRP A 9 17.08 5.27 5.26
C TRP A 9 17.39 3.94 5.98
N GLY A 10 16.99 3.85 7.25
CA GLY A 10 17.23 2.69 8.12
C GLY A 10 16.32 1.52 7.79
N MET A 11 15.18 1.42 8.49
CA MET A 11 14.21 0.34 8.29
C MET A 11 13.78 0.19 6.81
N PRO A 12 13.45 1.26 6.05
CA PRO A 12 13.08 1.10 4.64
C PRO A 12 14.22 0.51 3.78
N GLY A 13 15.48 0.92 4.02
CA GLY A 13 16.64 0.39 3.29
C GLY A 13 16.89 -1.09 3.59
N ALA A 14 16.72 -1.52 4.84
CA ALA A 14 16.86 -2.93 5.23
C ALA A 14 15.87 -3.84 4.47
N VAL A 15 14.60 -3.41 4.34
CA VAL A 15 13.56 -4.16 3.59
C VAL A 15 13.89 -4.22 2.10
N VAL A 16 14.40 -3.13 1.53
CA VAL A 16 14.80 -3.07 0.12
C VAL A 16 15.99 -3.98 -0.17
N HIS A 17 17.05 -3.92 0.64
CA HIS A 17 18.23 -4.78 0.47
C HIS A 17 17.92 -6.26 0.68
N ALA A 18 16.94 -6.59 1.54
CA ALA A 18 16.45 -7.94 1.71
C ALA A 18 15.58 -8.45 0.55
N GLY A 19 15.26 -7.61 -0.44
CA GLY A 19 14.41 -7.97 -1.57
C GLY A 19 12.93 -8.17 -1.20
N LEU A 20 12.50 -7.62 -0.05
CA LEU A 20 11.15 -7.83 0.50
C LEU A 20 10.16 -6.74 0.07
N ALA A 21 10.62 -5.67 -0.59
CA ALA A 21 9.78 -4.55 -0.98
C ALA A 21 9.08 -4.83 -2.32
N ASP A 22 7.75 -4.89 -2.33
CA ASP A 22 6.96 -4.94 -3.58
C ASP A 22 7.11 -3.67 -4.43
N LYS A 23 7.31 -2.52 -3.77
CA LYS A 23 7.39 -1.22 -4.43
C LYS A 23 8.19 -0.23 -3.59
N ILE A 24 9.02 0.56 -4.25
CA ILE A 24 9.83 1.64 -3.67
C ILE A 24 9.33 2.96 -4.26
N LEU A 25 9.01 3.94 -3.40
CA LEU A 25 8.31 5.18 -3.76
C LEU A 25 8.84 6.37 -2.96
N PRO A 26 8.83 7.60 -3.53
CA PRO A 26 9.04 8.83 -2.77
C PRO A 26 8.00 8.99 -1.67
N LEU A 27 8.36 9.60 -0.55
CA LEU A 27 7.48 9.81 0.61
C LEU A 27 6.14 10.46 0.22
N SER A 28 6.16 11.43 -0.69
CA SER A 28 4.96 12.12 -1.19
C SER A 28 3.96 11.21 -1.91
N GLN A 29 4.37 10.03 -2.37
CA GLN A 29 3.53 9.08 -3.10
C GLN A 29 3.04 7.90 -2.24
N VAL A 30 3.63 7.69 -1.05
CA VAL A 30 3.33 6.53 -0.19
C VAL A 30 1.85 6.51 0.22
N ALA A 31 1.29 7.65 0.65
CA ALA A 31 -0.10 7.73 1.08
C ALA A 31 -1.09 7.34 -0.05
N GLY A 32 -0.85 7.84 -1.27
CA GLY A 32 -1.66 7.51 -2.44
C GLY A 32 -1.60 6.02 -2.78
N GLU A 33 -0.42 5.39 -2.71
CA GLU A 33 -0.28 3.96 -2.97
C GLU A 33 -0.99 3.10 -1.93
N ILE A 34 -0.94 3.48 -0.65
CA ILE A 34 -1.67 2.77 0.42
C ILE A 34 -3.18 2.79 0.14
N VAL A 35 -3.74 3.96 -0.16
CA VAL A 35 -5.18 4.09 -0.48
C VAL A 35 -5.53 3.24 -1.69
N ARG A 36 -4.73 3.32 -2.76
CA ARG A 36 -4.93 2.53 -3.98
C ARG A 36 -4.94 1.03 -3.70
N LYS A 37 -3.97 0.52 -2.93
CA LYS A 37 -3.87 -0.91 -2.58
C LYS A 37 -5.06 -1.37 -1.72
N VAL A 38 -5.44 -0.59 -0.72
CA VAL A 38 -6.57 -0.94 0.17
C VAL A 38 -7.90 -0.91 -0.58
N GLN A 39 -8.12 0.08 -1.46
CA GLN A 39 -9.33 0.16 -2.28
C GLN A 39 -9.46 -1.00 -3.25
N ALA A 40 -8.37 -1.40 -3.92
CA ALA A 40 -8.38 -2.55 -4.82
C ALA A 40 -8.78 -3.86 -4.11
N GLY A 41 -8.37 -4.03 -2.84
CA GLY A 41 -8.76 -5.19 -2.03
C GLY A 41 -10.20 -5.16 -1.50
N ARG A 42 -10.82 -3.98 -1.40
CA ARG A 42 -12.20 -3.77 -0.92
C ARG A 42 -13.23 -3.83 -2.04
N SER A 43 -13.16 -4.82 -2.92
CA SER A 43 -14.22 -5.03 -3.91
C SER A 43 -15.58 -5.06 -3.17
N PRO A 44 -16.54 -4.19 -3.52
CA PRO A 44 -17.85 -4.20 -2.88
C PRO A 44 -18.54 -5.47 -3.35
N VAL A 45 -18.37 -6.56 -2.61
CA VAL A 45 -19.19 -7.74 -2.79
C VAL A 45 -20.56 -7.37 -2.27
N PHE A 46 -21.38 -6.77 -3.14
CA PHE A 46 -22.80 -6.60 -2.90
C PHE A 46 -23.41 -8.01 -2.83
N HIS A 47 -23.67 -8.49 -1.61
CA HIS A 47 -24.54 -9.63 -1.36
C HIS A 47 -25.95 -9.07 -1.09
N PRO A 48 -26.83 -8.96 -2.12
CA PRO A 48 -28.23 -8.68 -1.87
C PRO A 48 -28.84 -9.90 -1.19
N GLN A 49 -29.24 -9.75 0.07
CA GLN A 49 -30.11 -10.74 0.71
C GLN A 49 -31.50 -10.59 0.09
N PRO A 50 -32.13 -11.67 -0.42
CA PRO A 50 -33.52 -11.59 -0.84
C PRO A 50 -34.39 -11.31 0.39
N VAL A 51 -35.04 -10.15 0.41
CA VAL A 51 -36.17 -9.89 1.30
C VAL A 51 -37.33 -10.72 0.77
N THR A 52 -37.67 -11.79 1.48
CA THR A 52 -38.97 -12.46 1.32
C THR A 52 -39.99 -11.63 2.11
N VAL A 53 -41.02 -11.16 1.41
CA VAL A 53 -42.19 -10.44 1.96
C VAL A 53 -43.04 -11.37 2.81
#